data_AF-F8PS45-F1
#
_entry.id   AF-F8PS45-F1
#
_cell.length_a   1.000
_cell.length_b   1.000
_cell.length_c   1.000
_cell.angle_alpha   90.00
_cell.angle_beta   90.00
_cell.angle_gamma   90.00
#
_symmetry.space_group_name_H-M   'P 1'
#
loop_
_entity.id
_entity.type
_entity.pdbx_description
1 polymer ?
#
loop_
_entity_poly.entity_id
_entity_poly.type
_entity_poly.pdbx_seq_one_letter_code
_entity_poly.pdbx_strand_id
1 'polypeptide(L)'
;MFASGLAGALVKEMDGSSDENPIILEQLPCCQFDIFLAVYTSRYHSLTFTNNKMVDLLCFSSKYLCVAAQNLAIHHISTQCWSYSDITLASIAVQYGVRTWFKHAFAHLVEVCLSQFTPAKRRLLGHPIFIAIATLHEIIYEHRCIVACEPPELEEHALDCSNHDRCTSDWAQVWWNRMGQFILDGRNPLSYKEASQRFQKFKFGWMVDGCKKKMFEVIWSNKAFGITNELIKETAVCLEKEHIFEPCLSSDDESLGVDE
;
A
#
# COMPACT_ATOMS: atom_id res chain seq x y z
N MET A 1 28.13 12.78 75.37
CA MET A 1 26.92 13.04 74.57
C MET A 1 27.32 12.98 73.11
N PHE A 2 27.14 11.82 72.45
CA PHE A 2 27.26 11.71 71.01
C PHE A 2 25.89 11.27 70.50
N ALA A 3 25.21 12.17 69.79
CA ALA A 3 23.93 11.89 69.16
C ALA A 3 24.19 11.09 67.89
N SER A 4 23.74 9.83 67.89
CA SER A 4 23.74 8.97 66.71
C SER A 4 22.53 9.36 65.84
N GLY A 5 22.76 10.22 64.86
CA GLY A 5 21.79 10.56 63.82
C GLY A 5 21.94 9.60 62.64
N LEU A 6 21.28 8.45 62.70
CA LEU A 6 21.10 7.58 61.54
C LEU A 6 19.97 8.18 60.68
N ALA A 7 20.36 8.98 59.69
CA ALA A 7 19.48 9.34 58.59
C ALA A 7 19.18 8.06 57.79
N GLY A 8 18.02 7.47 58.05
CA GLY A 8 17.49 6.39 57.21
C GLY A 8 17.25 6.95 55.82
N ALA A 9 18.06 6.50 54.84
CA ALA A 9 17.77 6.72 53.44
C ALA A 9 16.38 6.14 53.16
N LEU A 10 15.43 6.99 52.80
CA LEU A 10 14.12 6.59 52.29
C LEU A 10 14.36 5.78 51.03
N VAL A 11 14.33 4.45 51.16
CA VAL A 11 14.34 3.53 50.02
C VAL A 11 13.06 3.82 49.27
N LYS A 12 13.18 4.43 48.08
CA LYS A 12 12.05 4.64 47.20
C LYS A 12 11.53 3.25 46.82
N GLU A 13 10.29 2.94 47.20
CA GLU A 13 9.65 1.68 46.81
C GLU A 13 9.69 1.54 45.28
N MET A 14 9.96 0.32 44.83
CA MET A 14 10.09 -0.02 43.43
C MET A 14 8.69 -0.16 42.82
N ASP A 15 8.44 0.45 41.66
CA ASP A 15 7.15 0.34 40.98
C ASP A 15 6.73 -1.13 40.80
N GLY A 16 5.47 -1.43 41.13
CA GLY A 16 4.91 -2.77 41.11
C GLY A 16 5.20 -3.61 42.36
N SER A 17 5.74 -3.02 43.43
CA SER A 17 6.02 -3.73 44.68
C SER A 17 4.77 -4.06 45.51
N SER A 18 3.69 -3.31 45.36
CA SER A 18 2.44 -3.46 46.11
C SER A 18 1.25 -2.83 45.38
N ASP A 19 0.04 -3.06 45.89
CA ASP A 19 -1.18 -2.41 45.37
C ASP A 19 -1.16 -0.89 45.58
N GLU A 20 -0.48 -0.42 46.63
CA GLU A 20 -0.26 1.00 46.92
C GLU A 20 0.82 1.64 46.04
N ASN A 21 1.67 0.83 45.40
CA ASN A 21 2.71 1.27 44.47
C ASN A 21 2.66 0.49 43.13
N PRO A 22 1.58 0.62 42.35
CA PRO A 22 1.37 -0.15 41.13
C PRO A 22 2.24 0.34 39.97
N ILE A 23 2.40 -0.49 38.94
CA ILE A 23 3.02 -0.08 37.68
C ILE A 23 2.04 0.82 36.92
N ILE A 24 2.41 2.10 36.74
CA ILE A 24 1.59 3.07 36.00
C ILE A 24 2.01 3.13 34.53
N LEU A 25 1.07 2.86 33.63
CA LEU A 25 1.26 2.98 32.18
C LEU A 25 0.68 4.31 31.67
N GLU A 26 1.41 5.43 31.89
CA GLU A 26 0.92 6.82 31.71
C GLU A 26 0.43 7.21 30.30
N GLN A 27 0.68 6.37 29.29
CA GLN A 27 0.37 6.67 27.87
C GLN A 27 -0.55 5.64 27.22
N LEU A 28 -1.22 4.81 28.02
CA LEU A 28 -2.02 3.71 27.49
C LEU A 28 -3.49 3.86 27.87
N PRO A 29 -4.39 3.99 26.89
CA PRO A 29 -5.81 3.88 27.15
C PRO A 29 -6.14 2.49 27.75
N CYS A 30 -6.96 2.44 28.79
CA CYS A 30 -7.34 1.18 29.45
C CYS A 30 -7.88 0.14 28.45
N CYS A 31 -8.64 0.59 27.44
CA CYS A 31 -9.19 -0.30 26.42
C CYS A 31 -8.12 -1.04 25.61
N GLN A 32 -6.92 -0.48 25.41
CA GLN A 32 -5.83 -1.18 24.71
C GLN A 32 -5.25 -2.30 25.57
N PHE A 33 -5.13 -2.06 26.88
CA PHE A 33 -4.67 -3.06 27.84
C PHE A 33 -5.67 -4.22 27.98
N ASP A 34 -6.97 -3.91 28.03
CA ASP A 34 -8.03 -4.92 28.12
C ASP A 34 -8.01 -5.89 26.92
N ILE A 35 -7.74 -5.37 25.72
CA ILE A 35 -7.61 -6.20 24.51
C ILE A 35 -6.40 -7.13 24.63
N PHE A 36 -5.26 -6.60 25.06
CA PHE A 36 -4.07 -7.40 25.29
C PHE A 36 -4.32 -8.49 26.34
N LEU A 37 -4.91 -8.16 27.49
CA LEU A 37 -5.21 -9.13 28.54
C LEU A 37 -6.18 -10.21 28.06
N ALA A 38 -7.20 -9.85 27.29
CA ALA A 38 -8.14 -10.84 26.75
C ALA A 38 -7.46 -11.80 25.76
N VAL A 39 -6.51 -11.31 24.96
CA VAL A 39 -5.69 -12.17 24.09
C VAL A 39 -4.76 -13.05 24.92
N TYR A 40 -4.04 -12.47 25.87
CA TYR A 40 -3.06 -13.16 26.72
C TYR A 40 -3.69 -14.26 27.59
N THR A 41 -4.90 -14.01 28.11
CA THR A 41 -5.64 -14.97 28.94
C THR A 41 -6.55 -15.92 28.16
N SER A 42 -6.46 -15.92 26.81
CA SER A 42 -7.33 -16.72 25.93
C SER A 42 -8.83 -16.47 26.13
N ARG A 43 -9.22 -15.29 26.65
CA ARG A 43 -10.62 -14.86 26.85
C ARG A 43 -11.20 -14.10 25.65
N TYR A 44 -10.56 -14.20 24.50
CA TYR A 44 -10.89 -13.45 23.29
C TYR A 44 -12.30 -13.72 22.73
N HIS A 45 -12.92 -14.84 23.07
CA HIS A 45 -14.31 -15.16 22.67
C HIS A 45 -15.36 -14.14 23.15
N SER A 46 -15.03 -13.35 24.18
CA SER A 46 -15.91 -12.32 24.74
C SER A 46 -15.78 -10.95 24.05
N LEU A 47 -14.79 -10.76 23.17
CA LEU A 47 -14.51 -9.48 22.53
C LEU A 47 -14.92 -9.49 21.05
N THR A 48 -15.63 -8.44 20.66
CA THR A 48 -15.77 -8.05 19.26
C THR A 48 -14.49 -7.39 18.78
N PHE A 49 -13.71 -8.07 17.94
CA PHE A 49 -12.51 -7.49 17.34
C PHE A 49 -12.87 -6.61 16.16
N THR A 50 -12.71 -5.30 16.34
CA THR A 50 -12.78 -4.33 15.25
C THR A 50 -11.37 -4.07 14.73
N ASN A 51 -11.27 -3.52 13.51
CA ASN A 51 -9.99 -3.14 12.92
C ASN A 51 -9.17 -2.23 13.84
N ASN A 52 -9.81 -1.24 14.45
CA ASN A 52 -9.14 -0.34 15.39
C ASN A 52 -8.54 -1.10 16.59
N LYS A 53 -9.25 -2.09 17.14
CA LYS A 53 -8.75 -2.90 18.26
C LYS A 53 -7.53 -3.74 17.88
N MET A 54 -7.43 -4.19 16.63
CA MET A 54 -6.27 -4.93 16.13
C MET A 54 -5.06 -4.02 15.93
N VAL A 55 -5.28 -2.79 15.47
CA VAL A 55 -4.22 -1.77 15.40
C VAL A 55 -3.75 -1.38 16.81
N ASP A 56 -4.68 -1.22 17.75
CA ASP A 56 -4.39 -0.95 19.16
C ASP A 56 -3.56 -2.09 19.77
N LEU A 57 -3.94 -3.35 19.50
CA LEU A 57 -3.18 -4.53 19.94
C LEU A 57 -1.78 -4.55 19.33
N LEU A 58 -1.64 -4.26 18.04
CA LEU A 58 -0.34 -4.18 17.36
C LEU A 58 0.54 -3.08 17.97
N CYS A 59 -0.04 -1.91 18.25
CA CYS A 59 0.64 -0.80 18.90
C CYS A 59 1.14 -1.18 20.29
N PHE A 60 0.25 -1.72 21.12
CA PHE A 60 0.58 -2.16 22.48
C PHE A 60 1.67 -3.25 22.45
N SER A 61 1.45 -4.31 21.69
CA SER A 61 2.37 -5.45 21.64
C SER A 61 3.74 -5.08 21.10
N SER A 62 3.81 -4.16 20.13
CA SER A 62 5.10 -3.66 19.65
C SER A 62 5.79 -2.77 20.69
N LYS A 63 5.05 -1.92 21.41
CA LYS A 63 5.60 -1.04 22.45
C LYS A 63 6.20 -1.82 23.62
N TYR A 64 5.55 -2.91 24.03
CA TYR A 64 5.97 -3.74 25.17
C TYR A 64 6.62 -5.07 24.77
N LEU A 65 7.02 -5.20 23.50
CA LEU A 65 7.73 -6.37 22.95
C LEU A 65 7.01 -7.71 23.19
N CYS A 66 5.68 -7.71 23.15
CA CYS A 66 4.86 -8.91 23.31
C CYS A 66 4.70 -9.64 21.96
N VAL A 67 5.71 -10.42 21.56
CA VAL A 67 5.82 -11.06 20.23
C VAL A 67 4.59 -11.88 19.84
N ALA A 68 4.04 -12.69 20.75
CA ALA A 68 2.86 -13.52 20.45
C ALA A 68 1.61 -12.68 20.09
N ALA A 69 1.35 -11.62 20.87
CA ALA A 69 0.25 -10.70 20.61
C ALA A 69 0.47 -9.88 19.32
N GLN A 70 1.72 -9.51 19.05
CA GLN A 70 2.11 -8.82 17.82
C GLN A 70 1.86 -9.69 16.59
N ASN A 71 2.31 -10.94 16.62
CA ASN A 71 2.10 -11.91 15.54
C ASN A 71 0.61 -12.19 15.30
N LEU A 72 -0.18 -12.29 16.36
CA LEU A 72 -1.64 -12.43 16.24
C LEU A 72 -2.26 -11.22 15.54
N ALA A 73 -1.89 -10.00 15.95
CA ALA A 73 -2.41 -8.78 15.34
C ALA A 73 -1.99 -8.68 13.86
N ILE A 74 -0.73 -8.97 13.53
CA ILE A 74 -0.23 -9.02 12.16
C ILE A 74 -0.99 -10.07 11.33
N HIS A 75 -1.18 -11.27 11.86
CA HIS A 75 -1.92 -12.31 11.16
C HIS A 75 -3.38 -11.87 10.90
N HIS A 76 -4.05 -11.29 11.89
CA HIS A 76 -5.42 -10.81 11.74
C HIS A 76 -5.54 -9.65 10.74
N ILE A 77 -4.65 -8.66 10.80
CA ILE A 77 -4.63 -7.55 9.84
C ILE A 77 -4.35 -8.07 8.43
N SER A 78 -3.42 -9.03 8.28
CA SER A 78 -3.11 -9.64 6.97
C SER A 78 -4.30 -10.38 6.38
N THR A 79 -5.03 -11.15 7.20
CA THR A 79 -6.21 -11.90 6.75
C THR A 79 -7.44 -11.03 6.52
N GLN A 80 -7.41 -9.75 6.89
CA GLN A 80 -8.50 -8.81 6.67
C GLN A 80 -8.01 -7.49 6.06
N CYS A 81 -6.91 -7.51 5.32
CA CYS A 81 -6.25 -6.29 4.83
C CYS A 81 -7.18 -5.40 4.00
N TRP A 82 -8.10 -6.01 3.23
CA TRP A 82 -9.12 -5.33 2.42
C TRP A 82 -10.14 -4.52 3.21
N SER A 83 -10.24 -4.72 4.53
CA SER A 83 -11.14 -3.97 5.40
C SER A 83 -10.51 -2.68 5.96
N TYR A 84 -9.21 -2.46 5.70
CA TYR A 84 -8.49 -1.26 6.07
C TYR A 84 -8.44 -0.30 4.88
N SER A 85 -8.42 1.01 5.16
CA SER A 85 -8.09 1.96 4.10
C SER A 85 -6.62 1.83 3.73
N ASP A 86 -6.26 1.98 2.45
CA ASP A 86 -4.87 1.87 1.99
C ASP A 86 -3.94 2.86 2.71
N ILE A 87 -4.44 4.04 3.05
CA ILE A 87 -3.70 5.05 3.83
C ILE A 87 -3.35 4.50 5.22
N THR A 88 -4.32 3.91 5.90
CA THR A 88 -4.14 3.31 7.22
C THR A 88 -3.18 2.13 7.13
N LEU A 89 -3.38 1.25 6.15
CA LEU A 89 -2.58 0.06 5.96
C LEU A 89 -1.12 0.41 5.64
N ALA A 90 -0.87 1.38 4.75
CA ALA A 90 0.48 1.87 4.44
C ALA A 90 1.16 2.50 5.67
N SER A 91 0.43 3.31 6.44
CA SER A 91 0.97 3.97 7.64
C SER A 91 1.37 2.94 8.71
N ILE A 92 0.52 1.96 8.99
CA ILE A 92 0.82 0.86 9.91
C ILE A 92 1.98 0.02 9.38
N ALA A 93 2.01 -0.29 8.08
CA ALA A 93 3.07 -1.07 7.47
C ALA A 93 4.45 -0.42 7.66
N VAL A 94 4.53 0.90 7.50
CA VAL A 94 5.75 1.68 7.74
C VAL A 94 6.12 1.68 9.22
N GLN A 95 5.14 1.92 10.10
CA GLN A 95 5.36 2.00 11.54
C GLN A 95 5.86 0.68 12.15
N TYR A 96 5.37 -0.46 11.67
CA TYR A 96 5.64 -1.78 12.26
C TYR A 96 6.46 -2.71 11.35
N GLY A 97 7.02 -2.21 10.25
CA GLY A 97 7.93 -3.01 9.44
C GLY A 97 7.29 -4.01 8.47
N VAL A 98 5.98 -3.91 8.18
CA VAL A 98 5.26 -4.94 7.42
C VAL A 98 5.25 -4.66 5.92
N ARG A 99 6.35 -5.03 5.27
CA ARG A 99 6.68 -4.75 3.86
C ARG A 99 5.61 -5.12 2.83
N THR A 100 4.97 -6.29 3.00
CA THR A 100 3.96 -6.79 2.05
C THR A 100 2.71 -5.91 2.02
N TRP A 101 2.28 -5.43 3.18
CA TRP A 101 1.15 -4.50 3.31
C TRP A 101 1.46 -3.17 2.66
N PHE A 102 2.68 -2.65 2.86
CA PHE A 102 3.08 -1.38 2.27
C PHE A 102 3.02 -1.44 0.74
N LYS A 103 3.62 -2.46 0.12
CA LYS A 103 3.62 -2.62 -1.34
C LYS A 103 2.21 -2.70 -1.91
N HIS A 104 1.34 -3.47 -1.25
CA HIS A 104 -0.05 -3.60 -1.65
C HIS A 104 -0.78 -2.25 -1.56
N ALA A 105 -0.77 -1.62 -0.39
CA ALA A 105 -1.43 -0.34 -0.16
C ALA A 105 -0.88 0.78 -1.05
N PHE A 106 0.44 0.83 -1.24
CA PHE A 106 1.09 1.85 -2.07
C PHE A 106 0.64 1.78 -3.53
N ALA A 107 0.50 0.57 -4.10
CA ALA A 107 0.01 0.41 -5.46
C ALA A 107 -1.40 1.00 -5.64
N HIS A 108 -2.30 0.74 -4.68
CA HIS A 108 -3.64 1.33 -4.67
C HIS A 108 -3.64 2.84 -4.43
N LEU A 109 -2.74 3.34 -3.57
CA LEU A 109 -2.63 4.78 -3.28
C LEU A 109 -2.26 5.63 -4.51
N VAL A 110 -1.46 5.10 -5.42
CA VAL A 110 -1.09 5.79 -6.68
C VAL A 110 -2.27 5.88 -7.66
N GLU A 111 -3.31 5.08 -7.47
CA GLU A 111 -4.54 5.17 -8.27
C GLU A 111 -5.51 6.24 -7.72
N VAL A 112 -5.32 6.67 -6.47
CA VAL A 112 -6.19 7.65 -5.80
C VAL A 112 -5.84 9.06 -6.26
N CYS A 113 -6.86 9.85 -6.64
CA CYS A 113 -6.64 11.24 -7.02
C CYS A 113 -6.01 12.07 -5.89
N LEU A 114 -4.99 12.87 -6.20
CA LEU A 114 -4.27 13.70 -5.23
C LEU A 114 -5.18 14.65 -4.42
N SER A 115 -6.32 15.07 -4.99
CA SER A 115 -7.32 15.89 -4.30
C SER A 115 -7.97 15.19 -3.09
N GLN A 116 -7.95 13.85 -3.05
CA GLN A 116 -8.51 13.05 -1.96
C GLN A 116 -7.56 12.92 -0.75
N PHE A 117 -6.31 13.38 -0.88
CA PHE A 117 -5.33 13.40 0.20
C PHE A 117 -5.49 14.69 1.01
N THR A 118 -6.36 14.65 2.02
CA THR A 118 -6.51 15.73 3.00
C THR A 118 -5.22 15.93 3.81
N PRO A 119 -5.01 17.09 4.46
CA PRO A 119 -3.84 17.31 5.30
C PRO A 119 -3.65 16.25 6.40
N ALA A 120 -4.75 15.74 6.97
CA ALA A 120 -4.69 14.66 7.96
C ALA A 120 -4.16 13.35 7.36
N LYS A 121 -4.62 12.98 6.15
CA LYS A 121 -4.15 11.80 5.43
C LYS A 121 -2.67 11.92 5.04
N ARG A 122 -2.24 13.10 4.59
CA ARG A 122 -0.83 13.37 4.26
C ARG A 122 0.08 13.24 5.47
N ARG A 123 -0.35 13.74 6.63
CA ARG A 123 0.37 13.56 7.89
C ARG A 123 0.48 12.09 8.30
N LEU A 124 -0.59 11.32 8.10
CA LEU A 124 -0.62 9.90 8.44
C LEU A 124 0.33 9.05 7.57
N LEU A 125 0.42 9.36 6.26
CA LEU A 125 1.38 8.69 5.36
C LEU A 125 2.83 9.10 5.62
N GLY A 126 3.04 10.32 6.11
CA GLY A 126 4.37 10.92 6.16
C GLY A 126 4.75 11.60 4.85
N HIS A 127 5.64 12.59 4.98
CA HIS A 127 6.04 13.44 3.85
C HIS A 127 6.71 12.65 2.70
N PRO A 128 7.67 11.73 2.95
CA PRO A 128 8.36 11.03 1.86
C PRO A 128 7.44 10.22 0.96
N ILE A 129 6.51 9.47 1.57
CA ILE A 129 5.57 8.62 0.83
C ILE A 129 4.59 9.48 0.02
N PHE A 130 4.10 10.58 0.60
CA PHE A 130 3.22 11.50 -0.14
C PHE A 130 3.93 12.16 -1.33
N ILE A 131 5.19 12.58 -1.16
CA ILE A 131 5.98 13.14 -2.27
C ILE A 131 6.18 12.11 -3.37
N ALA A 132 6.53 10.86 -3.03
CA ALA A 132 6.69 9.80 -4.01
C ALA A 132 5.39 9.53 -4.80
N ILE A 133 4.23 9.52 -4.13
CA ILE A 133 2.92 9.43 -4.81
C ILE A 133 2.75 10.62 -5.75
N ALA A 134 2.94 11.86 -5.28
CA ALA A 134 2.77 13.04 -6.12
C ALA A 134 3.69 13.03 -7.36
N THR A 135 4.95 12.64 -7.20
CA THR A 135 5.91 12.49 -8.30
C THR A 135 5.50 11.38 -9.27
N LEU A 136 5.02 10.23 -8.78
CA LEU A 136 4.51 9.17 -9.64
C LEU A 136 3.30 9.63 -10.46
N HIS A 137 2.39 10.41 -9.88
CA HIS A 137 1.26 10.98 -10.61
C HIS A 137 1.72 11.85 -11.79
N GLU A 138 2.75 12.68 -11.59
CA GLU A 138 3.32 13.53 -12.63
C GLU A 138 3.96 12.69 -13.75
N ILE A 139 4.81 11.72 -13.40
CA ILE A 139 5.48 10.84 -14.38
C ILE A 139 4.44 10.00 -15.15
N ILE A 140 3.46 9.42 -14.45
CA ILE A 140 2.39 8.63 -15.09
C ILE A 140 1.56 9.51 -16.02
N TYR A 141 1.27 10.75 -15.62
CA TYR A 141 0.53 11.69 -16.47
C TYR A 141 1.32 12.05 -17.73
N GLU A 142 2.61 12.36 -17.61
CA GLU A 142 3.48 12.63 -18.74
C GLU A 142 3.54 11.43 -19.70
N HIS A 143 3.74 10.22 -19.17
CA HIS A 143 3.73 9.00 -19.95
C HIS A 143 2.39 8.77 -20.66
N ARG A 144 1.26 9.08 -20.02
CA ARG A 144 -0.07 9.03 -20.65
C ARG A 144 -0.19 10.03 -21.80
N CYS A 145 0.35 11.23 -21.66
CA CYS A 145 0.37 12.22 -22.73
C CYS A 145 1.17 11.73 -23.94
N ILE A 146 2.35 11.14 -23.71
CA ILE A 146 3.17 10.54 -24.78
C ILE A 146 2.38 9.43 -25.48
N VAL A 147 1.88 8.45 -24.73
CA VAL A 147 1.10 7.33 -25.28
C VAL A 147 -0.15 7.81 -26.02
N ALA A 148 -0.79 8.89 -25.58
CA ALA A 148 -1.97 9.44 -26.24
C ALA A 148 -1.63 10.06 -27.60
N CYS A 149 -0.53 10.81 -27.66
CA CYS A 149 -0.09 11.53 -28.84
C CYS A 149 0.61 10.62 -29.87
N GLU A 150 1.28 9.57 -29.41
CA GLU A 150 2.13 8.71 -30.22
C GLU A 150 1.49 7.32 -30.39
N PRO A 151 0.74 7.09 -31.49
CA PRO A 151 0.22 5.76 -31.79
C PRO A 151 1.37 4.77 -32.02
N PRO A 152 1.22 3.50 -31.62
CA PRO A 152 2.13 2.44 -32.01
C PRO A 152 2.34 2.41 -33.53
N GLU A 153 3.58 2.21 -33.97
CA GLU A 153 3.92 2.12 -35.39
C GLU A 153 3.54 0.75 -35.96
N LEU A 154 3.10 0.74 -37.23
CA LEU A 154 2.89 -0.50 -37.97
C LEU A 154 4.19 -0.87 -38.68
N GLU A 155 4.97 -1.79 -38.11
CA GLU A 155 6.21 -2.26 -38.76
C GLU A 155 5.92 -2.89 -40.13
N GLU A 156 4.82 -3.65 -40.22
CA GLU A 156 4.39 -4.29 -41.46
C GLU A 156 2.88 -4.30 -41.60
N HIS A 157 2.38 -3.81 -42.74
CA HIS A 157 0.97 -3.97 -43.10
C HIS A 157 0.61 -5.45 -43.32
N ALA A 158 -0.68 -5.77 -43.22
CA ALA A 158 -1.19 -7.08 -43.58
C ALA A 158 -1.25 -7.22 -45.12
N LEU A 159 -1.18 -8.46 -45.62
CA LEU A 159 -1.14 -8.76 -47.06
C LEU A 159 -2.39 -8.29 -47.81
N ASP A 160 -3.52 -8.15 -47.11
CA ASP A 160 -4.80 -7.66 -47.63
C ASP A 160 -4.93 -6.14 -47.60
N CYS A 161 -3.91 -5.41 -47.12
CA CYS A 161 -3.90 -3.95 -47.09
C CYS A 161 -3.53 -3.38 -48.45
N SER A 162 -4.49 -2.81 -49.17
CA SER A 162 -4.28 -2.23 -50.50
C SER A 162 -3.78 -0.78 -50.49
N ASN A 163 -3.95 -0.06 -49.37
CA ASN A 163 -3.56 1.34 -49.23
C ASN A 163 -2.95 1.59 -47.85
N HIS A 164 -1.63 1.52 -47.79
CA HIS A 164 -0.86 1.63 -46.55
C HIS A 164 -0.99 3.02 -45.92
N ASP A 165 -0.84 4.09 -46.72
CA ASP A 165 -0.90 5.47 -46.24
C ASP A 165 -2.24 5.78 -45.57
N ARG A 166 -3.34 5.36 -46.20
CA ARG A 166 -4.68 5.56 -45.65
C ARG A 166 -4.91 4.73 -44.38
N CYS A 167 -4.41 3.49 -44.35
CA CYS A 167 -4.50 2.63 -43.19
C CYS A 167 -3.77 3.24 -41.97
N THR A 168 -2.57 3.77 -42.18
CA THR A 168 -1.76 4.43 -41.15
C THR A 168 -2.38 5.75 -40.69
N SER A 169 -2.90 6.55 -41.63
CA SER A 169 -3.61 7.79 -41.29
C SER A 169 -4.86 7.53 -40.45
N ASP A 170 -5.68 6.54 -40.84
CA ASP A 170 -6.89 6.17 -40.08
C ASP A 170 -6.53 5.63 -38.69
N TRP A 171 -5.47 4.85 -38.57
CA TRP A 171 -4.96 4.38 -37.29
C TRP A 171 -4.59 5.54 -36.36
N ALA A 172 -3.76 6.47 -36.82
CA ALA A 172 -3.35 7.64 -36.04
C ALA A 172 -4.56 8.49 -35.63
N GLN A 173 -5.51 8.70 -36.55
CA GLN A 173 -6.72 9.46 -36.26
C GLN A 173 -7.60 8.76 -35.20
N VAL A 174 -7.82 7.44 -35.32
CA VAL A 174 -8.65 6.69 -34.36
C VAL A 174 -7.96 6.60 -33.01
N TRP A 175 -6.64 6.43 -32.98
CA TRP A 175 -5.83 6.42 -31.77
C TRP A 175 -6.02 7.71 -30.98
N TRP A 176 -5.73 8.86 -31.57
CA TRP A 176 -5.88 10.15 -30.90
C TRP A 176 -7.32 10.40 -30.44
N ASN A 177 -8.30 10.18 -31.33
CA ASN A 177 -9.70 10.49 -31.06
C ASN A 177 -10.41 9.51 -30.12
N ARG A 178 -9.79 8.39 -29.76
CA ARG A 178 -10.39 7.38 -28.88
C ARG A 178 -9.45 6.95 -27.78
N MET A 179 -8.32 6.35 -28.11
CA MET A 179 -7.34 5.89 -27.12
C MET A 179 -6.81 7.07 -26.29
N GLY A 180 -6.39 8.14 -26.97
CA GLY A 180 -5.94 9.37 -26.31
C GLY A 180 -7.00 9.94 -25.36
N GLN A 181 -8.27 9.99 -25.80
CA GLN A 181 -9.37 10.43 -24.93
C GLN A 181 -9.57 9.52 -23.72
N PHE A 182 -9.46 8.20 -23.86
CA PHE A 182 -9.65 7.27 -22.74
C PHE A 182 -8.61 7.43 -21.63
N ILE A 183 -7.36 7.70 -21.99
CA ILE A 183 -6.27 7.80 -21.02
C ILE A 183 -6.05 9.22 -20.49
N LEU A 184 -6.49 10.25 -21.23
CA LEU A 184 -6.37 11.67 -20.86
C LEU A 184 -7.66 12.30 -20.32
N ASP A 185 -8.78 11.57 -20.23
CA ASP A 185 -10.02 12.14 -19.67
C ASP A 185 -9.80 12.61 -18.23
N GLY A 186 -9.76 13.92 -18.01
CA GLY A 186 -9.54 14.52 -16.70
C GLY A 186 -10.67 14.27 -15.68
N ARG A 187 -11.84 13.79 -16.12
CA ARG A 187 -12.95 13.43 -15.23
C ARG A 187 -12.87 11.97 -14.79
N ASN A 188 -12.47 11.07 -15.68
CA ASN A 188 -12.43 9.65 -15.43
C ASN A 188 -11.39 8.95 -16.32
N PRO A 189 -10.09 9.14 -16.04
CA PRO A 189 -9.05 8.55 -16.86
C PRO A 189 -9.06 7.04 -16.65
N LEU A 190 -9.10 6.28 -17.74
CA LEU A 190 -9.07 4.82 -17.69
C LEU A 190 -7.66 4.31 -17.49
N SER A 191 -7.52 3.18 -16.80
CA SER A 191 -6.26 2.42 -16.84
C SER A 191 -5.96 1.97 -18.26
N TYR A 192 -4.67 1.73 -18.59
CA TYR A 192 -4.30 1.24 -19.92
C TYR A 192 -5.03 -0.05 -20.30
N LYS A 193 -5.23 -0.94 -19.33
CA LYS A 193 -5.97 -2.20 -19.51
C LYS A 193 -7.41 -1.94 -19.92
N GLU A 194 -8.13 -1.08 -19.19
CA GLU A 194 -9.52 -0.74 -19.49
C GLU A 194 -9.65 0.04 -20.80
N ALA A 195 -8.75 1.00 -21.04
CA ALA A 195 -8.70 1.77 -22.27
C ALA A 195 -8.53 0.84 -23.48
N SER A 196 -7.60 -0.12 -23.42
CA SER A 196 -7.36 -1.12 -24.47
C SER A 196 -8.59 -1.99 -24.74
N GLN A 197 -9.24 -2.48 -23.68
CA GLN A 197 -10.44 -3.30 -23.78
C GLN A 197 -11.62 -2.56 -24.42
N ARG A 198 -11.76 -1.25 -24.14
CA ARG A 198 -12.78 -0.41 -24.77
C ARG A 198 -12.40 -0.08 -26.21
N PHE A 199 -11.13 0.26 -26.46
CA PHE A 199 -10.62 0.64 -27.78
C PHE A 199 -10.78 -0.48 -28.82
N GLN A 200 -10.59 -1.75 -28.43
CA GLN A 200 -10.79 -2.90 -29.32
C GLN A 200 -12.18 -2.97 -29.98
N LYS A 201 -13.20 -2.46 -29.28
CA LYS A 201 -14.60 -2.50 -29.72
C LYS A 201 -14.95 -1.44 -30.78
N PHE A 202 -14.03 -0.51 -31.09
CA PHE A 202 -14.27 0.53 -32.08
C PHE A 202 -14.10 0.03 -33.53
N LYS A 203 -14.75 0.76 -34.44
CA LYS A 203 -14.56 0.65 -35.89
C LYS A 203 -13.44 1.60 -36.32
N PHE A 204 -12.50 1.10 -37.13
CA PHE A 204 -11.25 1.78 -37.47
C PHE A 204 -11.26 2.32 -38.91
N GLY A 205 -12.39 2.90 -39.34
CA GLY A 205 -12.52 3.47 -40.69
C GLY A 205 -12.22 2.43 -41.78
N TRP A 206 -11.17 2.70 -42.55
CA TRP A 206 -10.66 1.91 -43.67
C TRP A 206 -9.51 0.97 -43.29
N MET A 207 -9.11 0.93 -42.02
CA MET A 207 -8.12 -0.02 -41.54
C MET A 207 -8.65 -1.44 -41.69
N VAL A 208 -7.95 -2.25 -42.48
CA VAL A 208 -8.29 -3.67 -42.67
C VAL A 208 -8.07 -4.46 -41.38
N ASP A 209 -8.87 -5.51 -41.18
CA ASP A 209 -8.84 -6.31 -39.95
C ASP A 209 -7.46 -6.95 -39.69
N GLY A 210 -6.72 -7.30 -40.74
CA GLY A 210 -5.35 -7.81 -40.62
C GLY A 210 -4.40 -6.81 -39.96
N CYS A 211 -4.42 -5.54 -40.39
CA CYS A 211 -3.60 -4.47 -39.80
C CYS A 211 -4.06 -4.14 -38.38
N LYS A 212 -5.38 -4.12 -38.15
CA LYS A 212 -5.95 -3.93 -36.82
C LYS A 212 -5.44 -5.02 -35.86
N LYS A 213 -5.47 -6.29 -36.26
CA LYS A 213 -5.00 -7.41 -35.42
C LYS A 213 -3.53 -7.24 -35.03
N LYS A 214 -2.65 -6.95 -36.01
CA LYS A 214 -1.22 -6.67 -35.76
C LYS A 214 -1.03 -5.53 -34.74
N MET A 215 -1.79 -4.45 -34.85
CA MET A 215 -1.74 -3.34 -33.89
C MET A 215 -2.12 -3.76 -32.47
N PHE A 216 -3.17 -4.56 -32.34
CA PHE A 216 -3.55 -5.03 -31.02
C PHE A 216 -2.54 -6.02 -30.43
N GLU A 217 -1.84 -6.81 -31.24
CA GLU A 217 -0.71 -7.63 -30.78
C GLU A 217 0.40 -6.75 -30.18
N VAL A 218 0.71 -5.60 -30.80
CA VAL A 218 1.66 -4.61 -30.25
C VAL A 218 1.15 -4.04 -28.92
N ILE A 219 -0.12 -3.64 -28.84
CA ILE A 219 -0.73 -3.15 -27.60
C ILE A 219 -0.67 -4.19 -26.48
N TRP A 220 -1.03 -5.45 -26.78
CA TRP A 220 -1.07 -6.53 -25.81
C TRP A 220 0.30 -7.06 -25.42
N SER A 221 1.34 -6.76 -26.19
CA SER A 221 2.74 -6.98 -25.76
C SER A 221 3.08 -6.24 -24.46
N ASN A 222 2.25 -5.24 -24.08
CA ASN A 222 2.32 -4.52 -22.82
C ASN A 222 3.66 -3.78 -22.58
N LYS A 223 4.47 -3.57 -23.62
CA LYS A 223 5.76 -2.88 -23.50
C LYS A 223 5.61 -1.44 -23.02
N ALA A 224 4.74 -0.66 -23.67
CA ALA A 224 4.47 0.71 -23.24
C ALA A 224 3.56 0.76 -22.00
N PHE A 225 2.57 -0.13 -21.92
CA PHE A 225 1.54 -0.05 -20.86
C PHE A 225 1.98 -0.64 -19.53
N GLY A 226 3.01 -1.49 -19.53
CA GLY A 226 3.60 -2.07 -18.33
C GLY A 226 4.47 -1.11 -17.53
N ILE A 227 4.98 -0.04 -18.16
CA ILE A 227 5.94 0.90 -17.56
C ILE A 227 5.41 1.48 -16.25
N THR A 228 4.12 1.84 -16.18
CA THR A 228 3.55 2.43 -14.97
C THR A 228 3.52 1.44 -13.80
N ASN A 229 3.22 0.17 -14.06
CA ASN A 229 3.19 -0.85 -13.01
C ASN A 229 4.59 -1.15 -12.48
N GLU A 230 5.57 -1.18 -13.38
CA GLU A 230 6.98 -1.38 -13.03
C GLU A 230 7.50 -0.21 -12.20
N LEU A 231 7.23 1.02 -12.63
CA LEU A 231 7.59 2.24 -11.90
C LEU A 231 6.98 2.29 -10.49
N ILE A 232 5.70 1.94 -10.35
CA ILE A 232 5.04 1.87 -9.03
C ILE A 232 5.72 0.84 -8.14
N LYS A 233 6.00 -0.36 -8.68
CA LYS A 233 6.63 -1.45 -7.95
C LYS A 233 8.06 -1.08 -7.51
N GLU A 234 8.86 -0.52 -8.40
CA GLU A 234 10.22 -0.08 -8.11
C GLU A 234 10.24 1.02 -7.05
N THR A 235 9.36 2.01 -7.17
CA THR A 235 9.23 3.08 -6.18
C THR A 235 8.83 2.55 -4.82
N ALA A 236 7.89 1.61 -4.76
CA ALA A 236 7.50 0.96 -3.51
C ALA A 236 8.68 0.21 -2.86
N VAL A 237 9.51 -0.47 -3.65
CA VAL A 237 10.72 -1.18 -3.16
C VAL A 237 11.77 -0.20 -2.66
N CYS A 238 11.95 0.96 -3.31
CA CYS A 238 12.87 1.99 -2.83
C CYS A 238 12.41 2.57 -1.48
N LEU A 239 11.14 2.98 -1.38
CA LEU A 239 10.56 3.51 -0.14
C LEU A 239 10.58 2.49 1.00
N GLU A 240 10.33 1.22 0.70
CA GLU A 240 10.43 0.12 1.65
C GLU A 240 11.84 0.06 2.27
N LYS A 241 12.90 0.11 1.45
CA LYS A 241 14.28 0.05 1.93
C LYS A 241 14.66 1.28 2.77
N GLU A 242 14.13 2.45 2.42
CA GLU A 242 14.48 3.72 3.07
C GLU A 242 13.69 3.98 4.36
N HIS A 243 12.45 3.48 4.45
CA HIS A 243 11.51 3.89 5.50
C HIS A 243 10.93 2.75 6.32
N ILE A 244 11.07 1.49 5.90
CA ILE A 244 10.52 0.35 6.61
C ILE A 244 11.65 -0.41 7.30
N PHE A 245 11.82 -0.11 8.58
CA PHE A 245 12.78 -0.81 9.43
C PHE A 245 12.24 -2.21 9.76
N GLU A 246 13.05 -3.25 9.57
CA GLU A 246 12.71 -4.58 10.09
C GLU A 246 12.86 -4.55 11.61
N PRO A 247 11.79 -4.82 12.37
CA PRO A 247 11.94 -5.03 13.81
C PRO A 247 12.83 -6.26 13.99
N CYS A 248 13.87 -6.16 14.82
CA CYS A 248 14.64 -7.32 15.26
C CYS A 248 13.72 -8.23 16.10
N LEU A 249 12.94 -9.08 15.43
CA LEU A 249 12.24 -10.18 16.06
C LEU A 249 13.24 -11.33 16.11
N SER A 250 13.84 -11.55 17.28
CA SER A 250 14.64 -12.74 17.53
C SER A 250 13.74 -13.95 17.29
N SER A 251 14.02 -14.67 16.20
CA SER A 251 13.41 -15.96 15.89
C SER A 251 14.02 -17.03 16.77
N ASP A 252 13.84 -16.92 18.09
CA ASP A 252 14.09 -18.04 18.97
C ASP A 252 12.79 -18.83 19.07
N ASP A 253 12.78 -19.90 18.29
CA ASP A 253 11.77 -20.93 18.18
C ASP A 253 11.66 -21.67 19.52
N GLU A 254 11.04 -21.06 20.52
CA GLU A 254 10.59 -21.79 21.70
C GLU A 254 9.31 -22.54 21.35
N SER A 255 9.53 -23.76 20.87
CA SER A 255 8.55 -24.84 20.90
C SER A 255 7.93 -24.91 22.30
N LEU A 256 6.73 -24.36 22.44
CA LEU A 256 5.85 -24.67 23.56
C LEU A 256 5.51 -26.16 23.49
N GLY A 257 6.32 -26.96 24.17
CA GLY A 257 6.00 -28.34 24.51
C GLY A 257 4.73 -28.35 25.32
N VAL A 258 3.64 -28.73 24.66
CA VAL A 258 2.42 -29.16 25.33
C VAL A 258 2.65 -30.61 25.73
N ASP A 259 3.13 -30.82 26.96
CA ASP A 259 3.05 -32.14 27.59
C ASP A 259 1.63 -32.31 28.17
N GLU A 260 0.98 -33.40 27.74
CA GLU A 260 -0.30 -33.93 28.24
C GLU A 260 -0.21 -34.44 29.69
#